data_AF-A0A2Z5R0Z9-F1
#
_entry.id   AF-A0A2Z5R0Z9-F1
#
_cell.length_a   1.000
_cell.length_b   1.000
_cell.length_c   1.000
_cell.angle_alpha   90.00
_cell.angle_beta   90.00
_cell.angle_gamma   90.00
#
_symmetry.space_group_name_H-M   'P 1'
#
loop_
_entity.id
_entity.type
_entity.pdbx_description
1 polymer ?
#
loop_
_entity_poly.entity_id
_entity_poly.type
_entity_poly.pdbx_seq_one_letter_code
_entity_poly.pdbx_strand_id
1 'polypeptide(L)'
;MAQRANGRRGRGGALDNAWRTVEPAPAVLLYGAEEYFASRARQRLRGLYGSTHPDLEIVRMNASSYTRGDLTIQASPSLFGSTKLIEVEALGAMNDDFLTDALAYLSAPEPGIMLVMHHSGGNRGKKLIDTVRTQFTLVNCKPLKTDREKTEFIHSEFSSAKRRIAPAAVTLLAAAAADTAELASACAQLIADIPGILPKTR
;
A
#
# COMPACT_ATOMS: atom_id res chain seq x y z
N MET A 1 -16.54 3.08 23.62
CA MET A 1 -15.23 3.77 23.59
C MET A 1 -14.56 3.43 22.27
N ALA A 2 -14.62 4.32 21.27
CA ALA A 2 -13.97 4.10 19.97
C ALA A 2 -12.63 4.85 19.94
N GLN A 3 -11.53 4.12 19.94
CA GLN A 3 -10.19 4.67 19.78
C GLN A 3 -10.02 5.14 18.34
N ARG A 4 -9.96 6.46 18.16
CA ARG A 4 -9.47 7.10 16.93
C ARG A 4 -7.96 6.86 16.83
N ALA A 5 -7.55 5.89 16.02
CA ALA A 5 -6.16 5.76 15.60
C ALA A 5 -5.86 6.82 14.52
N ASN A 6 -5.67 8.07 14.96
CA ASN A 6 -5.13 9.11 14.11
C ASN A 6 -3.65 8.78 13.88
N GLY A 7 -3.33 8.27 12.69
CA GLY A 7 -1.95 7.99 12.27
C GLY A 7 -1.09 9.23 12.51
N ARG A 8 -0.11 9.09 13.41
CA ARG A 8 0.90 10.12 13.67
C ARG A 8 1.56 10.46 12.34
N ARG A 9 1.24 11.63 11.78
CA ARG A 9 2.08 12.29 10.76
C ARG A 9 3.48 12.42 11.35
N GLY A 10 4.39 11.55 10.94
CA GLY A 10 5.82 11.74 11.16
C GLY A 10 6.23 13.10 10.60
N ARG A 11 7.18 13.77 11.26
CA ARG A 11 7.78 15.04 10.83
C ARG A 11 7.92 15.09 9.30
N GLY A 12 7.32 16.12 8.69
CA GLY A 12 7.16 16.26 7.25
C GLY A 12 8.46 16.15 6.46
N GLY A 13 8.73 14.94 5.97
CA GLY A 13 9.62 14.71 4.83
C GLY A 13 8.92 15.11 3.54
N ALA A 14 9.69 15.30 2.47
CA ALA A 14 9.14 15.48 1.13
C ALA A 14 8.42 14.21 0.64
N LEU A 15 8.83 13.03 1.15
CA LEU A 15 8.22 11.75 0.81
C LEU A 15 7.07 11.34 1.76
N ASP A 16 5.93 10.98 1.17
CA ASP A 16 4.84 10.29 1.90
C ASP A 16 5.22 8.81 2.11
N ASN A 17 5.54 8.46 3.36
CA ASN A 17 5.95 7.12 3.76
C ASN A 17 4.80 6.29 4.35
N ALA A 18 3.54 6.74 4.24
CA ALA A 18 2.40 6.04 4.83
C ALA A 18 2.29 4.56 4.39
N TRP A 19 2.75 4.22 3.18
CA TRP A 19 2.78 2.85 2.66
C TRP A 19 3.65 1.89 3.48
N ARG A 20 4.68 2.39 4.19
CA ARG A 20 5.55 1.57 5.06
C ARG A 20 4.93 1.26 6.41
N THR A 21 4.00 2.10 6.86
CA THR A 21 3.40 2.06 8.20
C THR A 21 1.90 1.84 8.16
N VAL A 22 1.34 1.50 6.99
CA VAL A 22 -0.09 1.20 6.86
C VAL A 22 -0.42 -0.05 7.68
N GLU A 23 -1.54 0.00 8.40
CA GLU A 23 -2.06 -1.07 9.23
C GLU A 23 -3.38 -1.60 8.66
N PRO A 24 -3.76 -2.86 8.95
CA PRO A 24 -5.05 -3.40 8.53
C PRO A 24 -6.23 -2.54 9.00
N ALA A 25 -7.18 -2.30 8.09
CA ALA A 25 -8.41 -1.55 8.34
C ALA A 25 -9.54 -2.15 7.48
N PRO A 26 -10.83 -1.94 7.81
CA PRO A 26 -11.94 -2.53 7.03
C PRO A 26 -11.89 -2.20 5.53
N ALA A 27 -11.43 -0.99 5.19
CA ALA A 27 -11.12 -0.62 3.82
C ALA A 27 -9.83 0.23 3.74
N VAL A 28 -9.01 -0.05 2.74
CA VAL A 28 -7.79 0.69 2.42
C VAL A 28 -7.75 1.01 0.93
N LEU A 29 -7.60 2.29 0.58
CA LEU A 29 -7.37 2.73 -0.79
C LEU A 29 -5.91 3.17 -0.97
N LEU A 30 -5.21 2.44 -1.85
CA LEU A 30 -3.90 2.80 -2.37
C LEU A 30 -4.14 3.73 -3.57
N TYR A 31 -3.81 5.01 -3.44
CA TYR A 31 -4.13 6.03 -4.43
C TYR A 31 -2.88 6.63 -5.07
N GLY A 32 -2.70 6.37 -6.37
CA GLY A 32 -1.66 6.97 -7.21
C GLY A 32 -0.97 5.96 -8.12
N ALA A 33 -0.20 6.49 -9.07
CA ALA A 33 0.37 5.75 -10.19
C ALA A 33 1.66 4.98 -9.84
N GLU A 34 2.20 5.15 -8.63
CA GLU A 34 3.42 4.47 -8.22
C GLU A 34 3.11 3.04 -7.76
N GLU A 35 3.24 2.10 -8.69
CA GLU A 35 2.94 0.69 -8.47
C GLU A 35 3.86 0.07 -7.41
N TYR A 36 5.11 0.52 -7.31
CA TYR A 36 6.02 0.00 -6.29
C TYR A 36 5.47 0.26 -4.88
N PHE A 37 5.03 1.48 -4.58
CA PHE A 37 4.46 1.80 -3.27
C PHE A 37 3.13 1.07 -3.01
N ALA A 38 2.27 0.97 -4.03
CA ALA A 38 1.01 0.24 -3.91
C ALA A 38 1.25 -1.26 -3.63
N SER A 39 2.14 -1.90 -4.38
CA SER A 39 2.51 -3.31 -4.19
C SER A 39 3.09 -3.57 -2.80
N ARG A 40 4.01 -2.72 -2.33
CA ARG A 40 4.61 -2.85 -1.00
C ARG A 40 3.60 -2.66 0.13
N ALA A 41 2.69 -1.68 0.00
CA ALA A 41 1.61 -1.47 0.96
C ALA A 41 0.68 -2.70 1.03
N ARG A 42 0.27 -3.24 -0.14
CA ARG A 42 -0.57 -4.43 -0.23
C ARG A 42 0.10 -5.65 0.39
N GLN A 43 1.38 -5.86 0.10
CA GLN A 43 2.17 -6.95 0.70
C GLN A 43 2.24 -6.82 2.23
N ARG A 44 2.45 -5.61 2.75
CA ARG A 44 2.45 -5.34 4.20
C ARG A 44 1.09 -5.68 4.82
N LEU A 45 0.00 -5.17 4.25
CA LEU A 45 -1.35 -5.41 4.74
C LEU A 45 -1.67 -6.91 4.78
N ARG A 46 -1.37 -7.63 3.69
CA ARG A 46 -1.53 -9.09 3.62
C ARG A 46 -0.72 -9.81 4.70
N GLY A 47 0.54 -9.41 4.91
CA GLY A 47 1.41 -10.00 5.92
C GLY A 47 0.91 -9.77 7.34
N LEU A 48 0.52 -8.53 7.67
CA LEU A 48 -0.01 -8.18 8.99
C LEU A 48 -1.35 -8.86 9.26
N TYR A 49 -2.26 -8.81 8.30
CA TYR A 49 -3.59 -9.37 8.45
C TYR A 49 -3.57 -10.91 8.50
N GLY A 50 -2.74 -11.55 7.68
CA GLY A 50 -2.54 -13.00 7.71
C GLY A 50 -1.82 -13.49 8.96
N SER A 51 -0.97 -12.67 9.58
CA SER A 51 -0.31 -13.03 10.85
C SER A 51 -1.30 -13.13 12.03
N THR A 52 -2.43 -12.41 11.95
CA THR A 52 -3.49 -12.44 12.96
C THR A 52 -4.63 -13.39 12.60
N HIS A 53 -4.76 -13.80 11.34
CA HIS A 53 -5.81 -14.69 10.83
C HIS A 53 -5.19 -15.82 9.98
N PRO A 54 -4.81 -16.96 10.59
CA PRO A 54 -4.16 -18.07 9.88
C PRO A 54 -5.00 -18.70 8.76
N ASP A 55 -6.32 -18.52 8.81
CA ASP A 55 -7.31 -19.00 7.86
C ASP A 55 -7.66 -17.97 6.77
N LEU A 56 -6.86 -16.90 6.64
CA LEU A 56 -7.12 -15.80 5.71
C LEU A 56 -7.26 -16.28 4.25
N GLU A 57 -8.45 -16.07 3.69
CA GLU A 57 -8.71 -16.24 2.27
C GLU A 57 -8.40 -14.95 1.51
N ILE A 58 -7.68 -15.04 0.38
CA ILE A 58 -7.39 -13.89 -0.47
C ILE A 58 -8.21 -13.99 -1.75
N VAL A 59 -9.08 -13.01 -1.97
CA VAL A 59 -9.92 -12.90 -3.16
C VAL A 59 -9.41 -11.73 -4.00
N ARG A 60 -9.27 -11.93 -5.31
CA ARG A 60 -8.88 -10.87 -6.24
C ARG A 60 -10.01 -10.54 -7.20
N MET A 61 -10.20 -9.25 -7.43
CA MET A 61 -11.26 -8.74 -8.30
C MET A 61 -10.70 -7.67 -9.23
N ASN A 62 -11.28 -7.58 -10.43
CA ASN A 62 -10.96 -6.53 -11.39
C ASN A 62 -12.15 -5.59 -11.52
N ALA A 63 -11.96 -4.32 -11.18
CA ALA A 63 -13.05 -3.34 -11.19
C ALA A 63 -13.57 -3.01 -12.60
N SER A 64 -12.75 -3.21 -13.64
CA SER A 64 -13.12 -2.89 -15.03
C SER A 64 -14.06 -3.92 -15.65
N SER A 65 -13.88 -5.20 -15.29
CA SER A 65 -14.70 -6.34 -15.74
C SER A 65 -15.62 -6.87 -14.64
N TYR A 66 -15.96 -6.02 -13.67
CA TYR A 66 -16.74 -6.41 -12.49
C TYR A 66 -18.19 -6.72 -12.84
N THR A 67 -18.75 -7.79 -12.27
CA THR A 67 -20.18 -8.09 -12.41
C THR A 67 -20.93 -7.61 -11.17
N ARG A 68 -22.08 -6.98 -11.36
CA ARG A 68 -22.93 -6.52 -10.26
C ARG A 68 -23.21 -7.64 -9.25
N GLY A 69 -23.08 -7.33 -7.97
CA GLY A 69 -23.31 -8.22 -6.85
C GLY A 69 -22.08 -9.07 -6.46
N ASP A 70 -21.03 -9.13 -7.28
CA ASP A 70 -19.86 -9.97 -7.00
C ASP A 70 -19.20 -9.61 -5.66
N LEU A 71 -19.06 -8.33 -5.35
CA LEU A 71 -18.45 -7.88 -4.10
C LEU A 71 -19.27 -8.36 -2.90
N THR A 72 -20.60 -8.28 -2.95
CA THR A 72 -21.48 -8.76 -1.89
C THR A 72 -21.37 -10.27 -1.72
N ILE A 73 -21.28 -11.02 -2.82
CA ILE A 73 -21.11 -12.48 -2.79
C ILE A 73 -19.76 -12.83 -2.16
N GLN A 74 -18.68 -12.18 -2.58
CA GLN A 74 -17.34 -12.45 -2.07
C GLN A 74 -17.19 -12.02 -0.61
N ALA A 75 -17.81 -10.89 -0.24
CA ALA A 75 -17.85 -10.37 1.11
C ALA A 75 -18.93 -11.01 1.99
N SER A 76 -19.63 -12.04 1.51
CA SER A 76 -20.61 -12.75 2.35
C SER A 76 -19.88 -13.54 3.44
N PRO A 77 -20.32 -13.43 4.71
CA PRO A 77 -19.77 -14.22 5.80
C PRO A 77 -19.93 -15.72 5.50
N SER A 78 -18.84 -16.48 5.60
CA SER A 78 -18.92 -17.94 5.54
C SER A 78 -19.53 -18.47 6.84
N LEU A 79 -20.33 -19.55 6.75
CA LEU A 79 -20.86 -20.27 7.92
C LEU A 79 -19.76 -20.80 8.85
N PHE A 80 -18.53 -20.91 8.34
CA PHE A 80 -17.34 -21.32 9.10
C PHE A 80 -16.45 -20.15 9.53
N GLY A 81 -16.89 -18.89 9.34
CA GLY A 81 -16.20 -17.70 9.86
C GLY A 81 -14.89 -17.36 9.15
N SER A 82 -14.79 -17.59 7.84
CA SER A 82 -13.55 -17.30 7.08
C SER A 82 -13.26 -15.79 7.03
N THR A 83 -12.13 -15.39 7.59
CA THR A 83 -11.59 -14.05 7.41
C THR A 83 -11.15 -13.87 5.96
N LYS A 84 -11.51 -12.76 5.31
CA LYS A 84 -11.12 -12.51 3.90
C LYS A 84 -10.38 -11.21 3.69
N LEU A 85 -9.42 -11.25 2.77
CA LEU A 85 -8.78 -10.08 2.17
C LEU A 85 -9.22 -10.01 0.70
N ILE A 86 -10.05 -9.03 0.38
CA ILE A 86 -10.48 -8.75 -0.98
C ILE A 86 -9.57 -7.68 -1.57
N GLU A 87 -8.80 -8.03 -2.60
CA GLU A 87 -7.94 -7.12 -3.34
C GLU A 87 -8.62 -6.74 -4.66
N VAL A 88 -8.84 -5.45 -4.88
CA VAL A 88 -9.43 -4.94 -6.11
C VAL A 88 -8.43 -4.13 -6.92
N GLU A 89 -8.26 -4.52 -8.17
CA GLU A 89 -7.35 -3.91 -9.13
C GLU A 89 -8.11 -3.11 -10.20
N ALA A 90 -7.36 -2.34 -10.98
CA ALA A 90 -7.87 -1.57 -12.12
C ALA A 90 -9.00 -0.59 -11.77
N LEU A 91 -9.02 -0.01 -10.56
CA LEU A 91 -10.08 0.93 -10.16
C LEU A 91 -10.18 2.16 -11.05
N GLY A 92 -9.06 2.62 -11.63
CA GLY A 92 -9.07 3.76 -12.56
C GLY A 92 -9.95 3.53 -13.79
N ALA A 93 -10.21 2.25 -14.13
CA ALA A 93 -11.08 1.82 -15.22
C ALA A 93 -12.37 1.14 -14.72
N MET A 94 -12.76 1.35 -13.46
CA MET A 94 -13.94 0.69 -12.88
C MET A 94 -15.21 0.94 -13.68
N ASN A 95 -16.10 -0.03 -13.77
CA ASN A 95 -17.45 0.15 -14.29
C ASN A 95 -18.42 0.73 -13.23
N ASP A 96 -19.63 1.11 -13.65
CA ASP A 96 -20.61 1.75 -12.76
C ASP A 96 -21.20 0.77 -11.73
N ASP A 97 -21.26 -0.53 -12.07
CA ASP A 97 -21.70 -1.58 -11.15
C ASP A 97 -20.73 -1.70 -9.97
N PHE A 98 -19.41 -1.74 -10.22
CA PHE A 98 -18.41 -1.76 -9.16
C PHE A 98 -18.51 -0.53 -8.27
N LEU A 99 -18.62 0.67 -8.87
CA LEU A 99 -18.73 1.91 -8.11
C LEU A 99 -19.95 1.89 -7.18
N THR A 100 -21.08 1.39 -7.68
CA THR A 100 -22.33 1.30 -6.91
C THR A 100 -22.18 0.34 -5.74
N ASP A 101 -21.70 -0.88 -6.00
CA ASP A 101 -21.56 -1.91 -4.97
C ASP A 101 -20.47 -1.57 -3.95
N ALA A 102 -19.34 -1.02 -4.38
CA ALA A 102 -18.28 -0.60 -3.47
C ALA A 102 -18.76 0.51 -2.52
N LEU A 103 -19.52 1.50 -3.01
CA LEU A 103 -20.10 2.54 -2.16
C LEU A 103 -21.13 1.98 -1.18
N ALA A 104 -21.97 1.04 -1.62
CA ALA A 104 -22.93 0.36 -0.75
C ALA A 104 -22.21 -0.44 0.35
N TYR A 105 -21.20 -1.24 -0.03
CA TYR A 105 -20.39 -2.02 0.91
C TYR A 105 -19.67 -1.15 1.94
N LEU A 106 -19.08 -0.02 1.52
CA LEU A 106 -18.38 0.89 2.42
C LEU A 106 -19.30 1.57 3.46
N SER A 107 -20.62 1.56 3.26
CA SER A 107 -21.55 2.10 4.27
C SER A 107 -21.67 1.21 5.52
N ALA A 108 -21.43 -0.09 5.37
CA ALA A 108 -21.45 -1.07 6.44
C ALA A 108 -20.52 -2.25 6.10
N PRO A 109 -19.19 -2.07 6.19
CA PRO A 109 -18.24 -3.15 5.89
C PRO A 109 -18.41 -4.32 6.85
N GLU A 110 -18.30 -5.53 6.32
CA GLU A 110 -18.45 -6.74 7.12
C GLU A 110 -17.26 -6.94 8.07
N PRO A 111 -17.50 -7.28 9.36
CA PRO A 111 -16.43 -7.67 10.26
C PRO A 111 -15.68 -8.90 9.74
N GLY A 112 -14.35 -8.91 9.86
CA GLY A 112 -13.53 -10.01 9.37
C GLY A 112 -13.24 -9.98 7.86
N ILE A 113 -13.64 -8.90 7.17
CA ILE A 113 -13.26 -8.67 5.78
C ILE A 113 -12.48 -7.37 5.65
N MET A 114 -11.30 -7.46 5.04
CA MET A 114 -10.50 -6.31 4.65
C MET A 114 -10.58 -6.09 3.14
N LEU A 115 -11.06 -4.93 2.73
CA LEU A 115 -11.10 -4.51 1.34
C LEU A 115 -9.89 -3.63 1.00
N VAL A 116 -8.99 -4.10 0.16
CA VAL A 116 -7.85 -3.32 -0.34
C VAL A 116 -8.07 -2.99 -1.80
N MET A 117 -8.06 -1.70 -2.11
CA MET A 117 -8.32 -1.18 -3.44
C MET A 117 -7.12 -0.39 -3.94
N HIS A 118 -6.77 -0.53 -5.22
CA HIS A 118 -5.73 0.30 -5.84
C HIS A 118 -6.26 1.11 -7.03
N HIS A 119 -6.12 2.43 -6.93
CA HIS A 119 -6.52 3.38 -7.96
C HIS A 119 -5.29 4.15 -8.46
N SER A 120 -4.88 3.88 -9.70
CA SER A 120 -3.67 4.46 -10.32
C SER A 120 -3.71 5.99 -10.49
N GLY A 121 -4.90 6.60 -10.43
CA GLY A 121 -5.08 8.05 -10.44
C GLY A 121 -6.16 8.48 -11.41
N GLY A 122 -6.50 9.78 -11.41
CA GLY A 122 -7.57 10.34 -12.25
C GLY A 122 -8.89 10.53 -11.50
N ASN A 123 -9.95 10.87 -12.25
CA ASN A 123 -11.24 11.31 -11.68
C ASN A 123 -12.32 10.22 -11.66
N ARG A 124 -12.08 9.04 -12.28
CA ARG A 124 -13.05 7.95 -12.28
C ARG A 124 -13.30 7.49 -10.83
N GLY A 125 -14.56 7.28 -10.47
CA GLY A 125 -14.91 6.90 -9.10
C GLY A 125 -14.58 7.95 -8.03
N LYS A 126 -14.55 9.25 -8.37
CA LYS A 126 -14.31 10.35 -7.39
C LYS A 126 -15.11 10.20 -6.11
N LYS A 127 -16.39 9.78 -6.20
CA LYS A 127 -17.24 9.52 -5.03
C LYS A 127 -16.64 8.46 -4.11
N LEU A 128 -16.15 7.34 -4.66
CA LEU A 128 -15.48 6.28 -3.89
C LEU A 128 -14.20 6.79 -3.22
N ILE A 129 -13.37 7.54 -3.96
CA ILE A 129 -12.13 8.13 -3.45
C ILE A 129 -12.42 9.08 -2.28
N ASP A 130 -13.43 9.95 -2.42
CA ASP A 130 -13.81 10.92 -1.39
C ASP A 130 -14.40 10.23 -0.15
N THR A 131 -15.21 9.19 -0.34
CA THR A 131 -15.74 8.35 0.74
C THR A 131 -14.61 7.71 1.54
N VAL A 132 -13.68 7.03 0.86
CA VAL A 132 -12.54 6.37 1.53
C VAL A 132 -11.64 7.39 2.22
N ARG A 133 -11.35 8.53 1.59
CA ARG A 133 -10.56 9.60 2.19
C ARG A 133 -11.14 10.13 3.49
N THR A 134 -12.48 10.15 3.61
CA THR A 134 -13.18 10.76 4.74
C THR A 134 -13.42 9.76 5.88
N GLN A 135 -13.69 8.49 5.54
CA GLN A 135 -14.18 7.50 6.50
C GLN A 135 -13.21 6.34 6.76
N PHE A 136 -12.23 6.15 5.88
CA PHE A 136 -11.35 4.97 5.88
C PHE A 136 -9.88 5.37 5.67
N THR A 137 -9.02 4.38 5.40
CA THR A 137 -7.59 4.59 5.22
C THR A 137 -7.26 4.84 3.75
N LEU A 138 -6.65 5.99 3.46
CA LEU A 138 -6.10 6.30 2.14
C LEU A 138 -4.58 6.45 2.24
N VAL A 139 -3.86 5.70 1.41
CA VAL A 139 -2.40 5.74 1.29
C VAL A 139 -2.03 6.34 -0.05
N ASN A 140 -1.27 7.44 -0.07
CA ASN A 140 -0.81 8.02 -1.33
C ASN A 140 0.36 7.20 -1.89
N CYS A 141 0.21 6.72 -3.11
CA CYS A 141 1.23 6.00 -3.89
C CYS A 141 1.64 6.88 -5.08
N LYS A 142 2.28 8.01 -4.78
CA LYS A 142 2.70 8.98 -5.81
C LYS A 142 4.13 8.68 -6.28
N PRO A 143 4.43 8.86 -7.57
CA PRO A 143 5.80 8.69 -8.07
C PRO A 143 6.76 9.66 -7.40
N LEU A 144 8.02 9.25 -7.27
CA LEU A 144 9.12 10.13 -6.86
C LEU A 144 9.41 11.13 -7.98
N LYS A 145 9.14 12.43 -7.75
CA LYS A 145 9.27 13.47 -8.78
C LYS A 145 10.50 14.34 -8.62
N THR A 146 11.00 14.46 -7.40
CA THR A 146 12.11 15.36 -7.05
C THR A 146 13.32 14.57 -6.57
N ASP A 147 14.51 15.12 -6.80
CA ASP A 147 15.77 14.53 -6.29
C ASP A 147 15.78 14.41 -4.77
N ARG A 148 15.09 15.33 -4.10
CA ARG A 148 14.90 15.27 -2.65
C ARG A 148 14.08 14.05 -2.23
N GLU A 149 12.96 13.77 -2.90
CA GLU A 149 12.15 12.57 -2.61
C GLU A 149 12.95 11.28 -2.89
N LYS A 150 13.69 11.22 -4.01
CA LYS A 150 14.60 10.09 -4.31
C LYS A 150 15.65 9.90 -3.22
N THR A 151 16.29 10.98 -2.79
CA THR A 151 17.31 10.98 -1.73
C THR A 151 16.72 10.51 -0.40
N GLU A 152 15.57 11.04 0.00
CA GLU A 152 14.86 10.61 1.20
C GLU A 152 14.45 9.13 1.12
N PHE A 153 13.99 8.66 -0.05
CA PHE A 153 13.68 7.25 -0.30
C PHE A 153 14.90 6.35 -0.10
N ILE A 154 16.04 6.66 -0.74
CA ILE A 154 17.29 5.91 -0.60
C ILE A 154 17.70 5.83 0.88
N HIS A 155 17.74 6.97 1.58
CA HIS A 155 18.06 6.98 3.00
C HIS A 155 17.11 6.11 3.82
N SER A 156 15.81 6.10 3.48
CA SER A 156 14.81 5.28 4.17
C SER A 156 15.02 3.77 3.97
N GLU A 157 15.44 3.34 2.77
CA GLU A 157 15.76 1.93 2.48
C GLU A 157 16.98 1.47 3.30
N PHE A 158 18.08 2.22 3.27
CA PHE A 158 19.28 1.89 4.03
C PHE A 158 19.04 1.93 5.55
N SER A 159 18.29 2.93 6.03
CA SER A 159 17.93 3.03 7.45
C SER A 159 17.08 1.84 7.91
N SER A 160 16.13 1.40 7.08
CA SER A 160 15.29 0.22 7.35
C SER A 160 16.12 -1.07 7.43
N ALA A 161 17.21 -1.16 6.65
CA ALA A 161 18.20 -2.23 6.75
C ALA A 161 19.24 -2.04 7.88
N LYS A 162 19.12 -0.98 8.69
CA LYS A 162 20.11 -0.55 9.71
C LYS A 162 21.53 -0.39 9.13
N ARG A 163 21.63 0.09 7.89
CA ARG A 163 22.86 0.38 7.17
C ARG A 163 23.03 1.88 6.97
N ARG A 164 24.26 2.31 6.72
CA ARG A 164 24.60 3.68 6.31
C ARG A 164 25.02 3.69 4.84
N ILE A 165 24.79 4.80 4.16
CA ILE A 165 25.19 5.04 2.78
C ILE A 165 25.96 6.37 2.70
N ALA A 166 27.04 6.40 1.92
CA ALA A 166 27.83 7.61 1.70
C ALA A 166 27.10 8.59 0.76
N PRO A 167 27.22 9.92 0.94
CA PRO A 167 26.52 10.91 0.12
C PRO A 167 26.73 10.73 -1.39
N ALA A 168 27.96 10.42 -1.82
CA ALA A 168 28.28 10.19 -3.23
C ALA A 168 27.49 9.02 -3.84
N ALA A 169 27.26 7.94 -3.08
CA ALA A 169 26.48 6.80 -3.55
C ALA A 169 24.99 7.13 -3.64
N VAL A 170 24.47 7.99 -2.75
CA VAL A 170 23.08 8.48 -2.82
C VAL A 170 22.86 9.28 -4.11
N THR A 171 23.77 10.20 -4.43
CA THR A 171 23.71 10.99 -5.66
C THR A 171 23.76 10.11 -6.91
N LEU A 172 24.64 9.10 -6.93
CA LEU A 172 24.75 8.17 -8.05
C LEU A 172 23.46 7.36 -8.25
N LEU A 173 22.90 6.80 -7.18
CA LEU A 173 21.65 6.03 -7.25
C LEU A 173 20.46 6.89 -7.71
N ALA A 174 20.33 8.10 -7.18
CA ALA A 174 19.24 9.01 -7.54
C ALA A 174 19.28 9.42 -9.03
N ALA A 175 20.49 9.52 -9.60
CA ALA A 175 20.72 9.87 -11.00
C ALA A 175 20.59 8.67 -11.95
N ALA A 176 20.96 7.46 -11.51
CA ALA A 176 20.98 6.27 -12.36
C ALA A 176 19.61 5.61 -12.57
N ALA A 177 18.71 5.69 -11.58
CA ALA A 177 17.44 4.99 -11.64
C ALA A 177 16.39 5.73 -12.50
N ALA A 178 15.79 5.00 -13.45
CA ALA A 178 14.73 5.49 -14.32
C ALA A 178 13.37 5.54 -13.61
N ASP A 179 13.12 4.61 -12.68
CA ASP A 179 11.89 4.55 -11.88
C ASP A 179 12.14 4.11 -10.43
N THR A 180 11.07 4.13 -9.63
CA THR A 180 11.11 3.79 -8.21
C THR A 180 11.46 2.32 -7.96
N ALA A 181 11.03 1.41 -8.83
CA ALA A 181 11.30 -0.02 -8.67
C ALA A 181 12.78 -0.33 -8.94
N GLU A 182 13.36 0.27 -9.98
CA GLU A 182 14.78 0.20 -10.28
C GLU A 182 15.61 0.79 -9.14
N LEU A 183 15.22 1.96 -8.63
CA LEU A 183 15.90 2.59 -7.50
C LEU A 183 15.88 1.71 -6.25
N ALA A 184 14.74 1.08 -5.96
CA ALA A 184 14.59 0.14 -4.85
C ALA A 184 15.46 -1.10 -5.04
N SER A 185 15.49 -1.66 -6.25
CA SER A 185 16.31 -2.83 -6.59
C SER A 185 17.81 -2.52 -6.42
N ALA A 186 18.28 -1.38 -6.92
CA ALA A 186 19.66 -0.95 -6.77
C ALA A 186 20.05 -0.74 -5.30
N CYS A 187 19.15 -0.16 -4.49
CA CYS A 187 19.34 -0.06 -3.04
C CYS A 187 19.45 -1.44 -2.40
N ALA A 188 18.53 -2.36 -2.72
CA ALA A 188 18.50 -3.70 -2.15
C ALA A 188 19.77 -4.50 -2.49
N GLN A 189 20.24 -4.42 -3.74
CA GLN A 189 21.47 -5.05 -4.18
C GLN A 189 22.68 -4.53 -3.41
N LEU A 190 22.84 -3.20 -3.30
CA LEU A 190 23.94 -2.62 -2.53
C LEU A 190 23.88 -2.98 -1.04
N ILE A 191 22.68 -3.05 -0.45
CA ILE A 191 22.50 -3.48 0.94
C ILE A 191 22.95 -4.93 1.14
N ALA A 192 22.68 -5.80 0.16
CA ALA A 192 23.09 -7.20 0.18
C ALA A 192 24.61 -7.38 -0.04
N ASP A 193 25.20 -6.57 -0.93
CA ASP A 193 26.61 -6.64 -1.31
C ASP A 193 27.55 -6.06 -0.24
N ILE A 194 27.05 -5.29 0.73
CA ILE A 194 27.84 -4.83 1.87
C ILE A 194 27.89 -5.95 2.93
N PRO A 195 29.01 -6.70 3.06
CA PRO A 195 29.19 -7.57 4.20
C PRO A 195 29.04 -6.73 5.47
N GLY A 196 28.17 -7.19 6.37
CA GLY A 196 27.95 -6.49 7.63
C GLY A 196 29.28 -6.21 8.31
N ILE A 197 29.40 -5.03 8.94
CA ILE A 197 30.53 -4.72 9.84
C ILE A 197 30.81 -5.98 10.67
N LEU A 198 31.91 -6.67 10.36
CA LEU A 198 32.44 -7.71 11.23
C LEU A 198 32.71 -6.99 12.56
N PRO A 199 32.19 -7.45 13.71
CA PRO A 199 32.62 -6.91 14.99
C PRO A 199 34.14 -7.07 15.02
N LYS A 200 34.86 -5.96 15.23
CA LYS A 200 36.31 -5.96 15.44
C LYS A 200 36.59 -6.95 16.55
N THR A 201 37.12 -8.11 16.18
CA THR A 201 37.74 -9.04 17.11
C THR A 201 39.19 -8.58 17.24
N ARG A 202 39.48 -7.84 18.31
CA ARG A 202 40.77 -7.80 19.03
C ARG A 202 40.63 -6.87 20.22
#